data_AF-A0A5J4KXM9-F1
#
_entry.id   AF-A0A5J4KXM9-F1
#
_cell.length_a   1.000
_cell.length_b   1.000
_cell.length_c   1.000
_cell.angle_alpha   90.00
_cell.angle_beta   90.00
_cell.angle_gamma   90.00
#
_symmetry.space_group_name_H-M   'P 1'
#
loop_
_entity.id
_entity.type
_entity.pdbx_description
1 polymer ?
#
loop_
_entity_poly.entity_id
_entity_poly.type
_entity_poly.pdbx_seq_one_letter_code
_entity_poly.pdbx_strand_id
1 'polypeptide(L)'
;MHHFHRWLFRLVCCWWDKYCCTALAGIAVDINHYLITHKQTTLGHANPALYRLYNTPQPTLAYHDIISGNNLYYPATEGYDLATGLGSPDAWNIAQDLAGIVGPPH
;
A
#
# COMPACT_ATOMS: atom_id res chain seq x y z
N MET A 1 11.66 15.35 -28.06
CA MET A 1 12.09 13.98 -27.70
C MET A 1 11.57 13.67 -26.31
N HIS A 2 10.26 13.42 -26.26
CA HIS A 2 9.54 12.89 -25.10
C HIS A 2 9.85 11.39 -25.07
N HIS A 3 10.10 10.78 -23.90
CA HIS A 3 9.88 9.34 -23.58
C HIS A 3 10.64 8.86 -22.31
N PHE A 4 10.93 9.73 -21.33
CA PHE A 4 11.56 9.32 -20.06
C PHE A 4 10.68 9.51 -18.80
N HIS A 5 9.38 9.74 -18.97
CA HIS A 5 8.47 10.11 -17.86
C HIS A 5 7.36 9.08 -17.55
N ARG A 6 7.39 7.88 -18.14
CA ARG A 6 6.31 6.88 -17.96
C ARG A 6 6.59 5.76 -16.96
N TRP A 7 7.75 5.75 -16.30
CA TRP A 7 8.14 4.63 -15.43
C TRP A 7 8.58 4.99 -14.00
N LEU A 8 8.51 6.26 -13.58
CA LEU A 8 8.97 6.70 -12.25
C LEU A 8 7.86 6.90 -11.20
N PHE A 9 6.59 6.60 -11.54
CA PHE A 9 5.45 6.76 -10.63
C PHE A 9 4.95 5.40 -10.12
N ARG A 10 5.83 4.62 -9.49
CA ARG A 10 5.45 3.35 -8.86
C ARG A 10 6.08 3.26 -7.48
N LEU A 11 5.23 3.49 -6.48
CA LEU A 11 5.50 3.26 -5.05
C LEU A 11 6.69 4.09 -4.52
N VAL A 12 6.40 5.33 -4.14
CA VAL A 12 7.34 6.23 -3.45
C VAL A 12 8.02 5.56 -2.26
N CYS A 13 7.38 4.60 -1.58
CA CYS A 13 8.02 3.88 -0.47
C CYS A 13 9.10 2.87 -0.87
N CYS A 14 9.11 2.37 -2.12
CA CYS A 14 10.14 1.44 -2.57
C CYS A 14 11.39 2.14 -3.15
N TRP A 15 11.32 3.46 -3.35
CA TRP A 15 12.32 4.18 -4.15
C TRP A 15 13.32 5.02 -3.35
N TRP A 16 13.07 5.34 -2.08
CA TRP A 16 13.94 6.30 -1.37
C TRP A 16 14.80 5.72 -0.24
N ASP A 17 14.39 4.66 0.44
CA ASP A 17 15.17 4.14 1.56
C ASP A 17 15.10 2.62 1.68
N LYS A 18 16.26 1.99 1.89
CA LYS A 18 16.38 0.52 2.07
C LYS A 18 15.50 0.00 3.21
N TYR A 19 15.18 0.87 4.17
CA TYR A 19 14.38 0.58 5.35
C TYR A 19 12.88 0.44 5.08
N CYS A 20 12.29 1.22 4.16
CA CYS A 20 10.86 1.03 3.84
C CYS A 20 10.64 -0.30 3.10
N CYS A 21 11.53 -0.67 2.18
CA CYS A 21 11.42 -1.94 1.44
C CYS A 21 11.38 -3.14 2.39
N THR A 22 12.21 -3.14 3.44
CA THR A 22 12.22 -4.20 4.46
C THR A 22 10.95 -4.22 5.31
N ALA A 23 10.39 -3.05 5.62
CA ALA A 23 9.13 -2.95 6.37
C ALA A 23 7.95 -3.52 5.54
N LEU A 24 7.85 -3.15 4.27
CA LEU A 24 6.82 -3.69 3.37
C LEU A 24 6.98 -5.21 3.14
N ALA A 25 8.21 -5.70 3.06
CA ALA A 25 8.48 -7.12 2.95
C ALA A 25 7.99 -7.88 4.20
N GLY A 26 8.24 -7.34 5.40
CA GLY A 26 7.71 -7.90 6.65
C GLY A 26 6.19 -7.93 6.68
N ILE A 27 5.54 -6.81 6.34
CA ILE A 27 4.08 -6.71 6.25
C ILE A 27 3.50 -7.74 5.27
N ALA A 28 4.13 -7.92 4.09
CA ALA A 28 3.68 -8.90 3.11
C ALA A 28 3.78 -10.35 3.63
N VAL A 29 4.80 -10.66 4.44
CA VAL A 29 4.92 -11.97 5.10
C VAL A 29 3.80 -12.17 6.12
N ASP A 30 3.52 -11.17 6.96
CA ASP A 30 2.45 -11.25 7.96
C ASP A 30 1.08 -11.43 7.32
N ILE A 31 0.78 -10.69 6.24
CA ILE A 31 -0.44 -10.86 5.47
C ILE A 31 -0.52 -12.27 4.87
N ASN A 32 0.58 -12.79 4.31
CA ASN A 32 0.60 -14.16 3.79
C ASN A 32 0.36 -15.19 4.89
N HIS A 33 0.94 -15.00 6.08
CA HIS A 33 0.69 -15.87 7.21
C HIS A 33 -0.80 -15.85 7.61
N TYR A 34 -1.39 -14.66 7.69
CA TYR A 34 -2.82 -14.49 7.95
C TYR A 34 -3.70 -15.16 6.88
N LEU A 35 -3.37 -15.03 5.60
CA LEU A 35 -4.14 -15.65 4.53
C LEU A 35 -4.07 -17.18 4.61
N ILE A 36 -2.89 -17.75 4.91
CA ILE A 36 -2.72 -19.19 5.07
C ILE A 36 -3.53 -19.74 6.25
N THR A 37 -3.53 -19.04 7.40
CA THR A 37 -4.33 -19.49 8.57
C THR A 37 -5.82 -19.47 8.28
N HIS A 38 -6.27 -18.60 7.37
CA HIS A 38 -7.67 -18.51 6.93
C HIS A 38 -7.97 -19.32 5.66
N LYS A 39 -7.05 -20.18 5.19
CA LYS A 39 -7.19 -21.02 3.98
C LYS A 39 -7.43 -20.22 2.70
N GLN A 40 -6.93 -19.00 2.66
CA GLN A 40 -6.99 -18.09 1.52
C GLN A 40 -5.74 -18.19 0.65
N THR A 41 -5.83 -17.65 -0.56
CA THR A 41 -4.69 -17.61 -1.49
C THR A 41 -3.72 -16.50 -1.08
N THR A 42 -2.42 -16.78 -1.06
CA THR A 42 -1.38 -15.80 -0.72
C THR A 42 -1.25 -14.70 -1.77
N LEU A 43 -0.62 -13.58 -1.40
CA LEU A 43 -0.48 -12.37 -2.21
C LEU A 43 0.25 -12.55 -3.55
N GLY A 44 1.07 -13.59 -3.71
CA GLY A 44 1.85 -13.85 -4.93
C GLY A 44 2.53 -12.58 -5.47
N HIS A 45 2.08 -12.10 -6.63
CA HIS A 45 2.36 -10.74 -7.09
C HIS A 45 1.53 -9.71 -6.31
N ALA A 46 2.08 -9.23 -5.18
CA ALA A 46 1.36 -8.32 -4.28
C ALA A 46 0.94 -6.99 -4.93
N ASN A 47 1.74 -6.46 -5.87
CA ASN A 47 1.51 -5.15 -6.48
C ASN A 47 0.08 -4.98 -7.07
N PRO A 48 -0.40 -5.82 -8.01
CA PRO A 48 -1.78 -5.75 -8.50
C PRO A 48 -2.85 -5.77 -7.41
N ALA A 49 -2.69 -6.59 -6.36
CA ALA A 49 -3.67 -6.72 -5.29
C ALA A 49 -3.74 -5.44 -4.45
N LEU A 50 -2.58 -4.90 -4.09
CA LEU A 50 -2.45 -3.66 -3.31
C LEU A 50 -3.00 -2.44 -4.08
N TYR A 51 -2.68 -2.30 -5.37
CA TYR A 51 -3.25 -1.24 -6.20
C TYR A 51 -4.76 -1.38 -6.38
N ARG A 52 -5.29 -2.61 -6.42
CA ARG A 52 -6.74 -2.83 -6.49
C ARG A 52 -7.42 -2.36 -5.20
N LEU A 53 -6.85 -2.65 -4.05
CA LEU A 53 -7.37 -2.18 -2.76
C LEU A 53 -7.39 -0.65 -2.69
N TYR A 54 -6.33 0.02 -3.16
CA TYR A 54 -6.30 1.48 -3.22
C TYR A 54 -7.39 2.09 -4.11
N ASN A 55 -7.63 1.50 -5.29
CA ASN A 55 -8.60 2.04 -6.26
C ASN A 55 -10.05 1.61 -6.00
N THR A 56 -10.27 0.69 -5.07
CA THR A 56 -11.62 0.22 -4.73
C THR A 56 -12.03 0.90 -3.43
N PRO A 57 -13.18 1.59 -3.37
CA PRO A 57 -13.69 2.11 -2.11
C PRO A 57 -13.89 0.96 -1.11
N GLN A 58 -13.11 0.97 -0.03
CA GLN A 58 -13.24 0.05 1.08
C GLN A 58 -13.82 0.78 2.29
N PRO A 59 -14.63 0.12 3.14
CA PRO A 59 -15.11 0.71 4.40
C PRO A 59 -13.94 1.08 5.35
N THR A 60 -12.89 0.27 5.33
CA THR A 60 -11.63 0.49 6.05
C THR A 60 -10.53 0.83 5.06
N LEU A 61 -9.82 1.93 5.28
CA LEU A 61 -8.75 2.33 4.37
C LEU A 61 -7.55 1.39 4.52
N ALA A 62 -7.10 0.83 3.39
CA ALA A 62 -5.90 0.01 3.30
C ALA A 62 -4.60 0.82 3.54
N TYR A 63 -4.69 2.15 3.45
CA TYR A 63 -3.57 3.06 3.60
C TYR A 63 -3.94 4.22 4.51
N HIS A 64 -3.01 4.60 5.37
CA HIS A 64 -3.07 5.82 6.14
C HIS A 64 -2.38 6.95 5.36
N ASP A 65 -3.19 7.85 4.81
CA ASP A 65 -2.72 9.02 4.09
C ASP A 65 -2.00 10.01 5.01
N ILE A 66 -0.88 10.57 4.54
CA ILE A 66 -0.07 11.52 5.29
C ILE A 66 -0.25 12.90 4.66
N ILE A 67 -1.11 13.72 5.26
CA ILE A 67 -1.48 15.04 4.71
C ILE A 67 -0.68 16.21 5.30
N SER A 68 0.31 15.94 6.14
CA SER A 68 1.11 16.97 6.81
C SER A 68 2.60 16.67 6.73
N GLY A 69 3.38 17.66 6.32
CA GLY A 69 4.83 17.56 6.15
C GLY A 69 5.26 17.89 4.72
N ASN A 70 6.55 17.73 4.43
CA ASN A 70 7.11 17.86 3.10
C ASN A 70 8.41 17.06 2.99
N ASN A 71 8.85 16.78 1.76
CA ASN A 71 10.16 16.19 1.47
C ASN A 71 11.17 17.26 0.99
N LEU A 72 11.08 18.48 1.53
CA LEU A 72 11.80 19.69 1.11
C LEU A 72 11.37 20.29 -0.24
N TYR A 73 10.81 19.49 -1.15
CA TYR A 73 10.43 19.94 -2.50
C TYR A 73 8.93 19.87 -2.77
N TYR A 74 8.25 18.87 -2.21
CA TYR A 74 6.82 18.63 -2.40
C TYR A 74 6.12 18.59 -1.04
N PRO A 75 4.99 19.30 -0.89
CA PRO A 75 4.14 19.17 0.29
C PRO A 75 3.41 17.82 0.27
N ALA A 76 3.13 17.30 1.46
CA ALA A 76 2.21 16.20 1.63
C ALA A 76 0.76 16.73 1.53
N THR A 77 -0.10 16.06 0.78
CA THR A 77 -1.46 16.53 0.45
C THR A 77 -2.42 15.35 0.43
N GLU A 78 -3.72 15.63 0.54
CA GLU A 78 -4.76 14.59 0.47
C GLU A 78 -4.62 13.71 -0.79
N GLY A 79 -4.66 12.39 -0.57
CA GLY A 79 -4.55 11.37 -1.59
C GLY A 79 -3.11 11.09 -2.00
N TYR A 80 -2.92 10.65 -3.24
CA TYR A 80 -1.58 10.35 -3.73
C TYR A 80 -0.73 11.62 -3.87
N ASP A 81 0.42 11.67 -3.18
CA ASP A 81 1.35 12.79 -3.26
C ASP A 81 2.81 12.35 -3.58
N LEU A 82 3.66 13.34 -3.87
CA LEU A 82 5.08 13.11 -4.18
C LEU A 82 5.98 13.06 -2.93
N ALA A 83 5.43 13.37 -1.75
CA ALA A 83 6.17 13.39 -0.49
C ALA A 83 6.19 12.01 0.18
N THR A 84 5.06 11.31 0.16
CA THR A 84 4.76 10.08 0.90
C THR A 84 4.06 9.02 0.02
N GLY A 85 3.58 9.39 -1.17
CA GLY A 85 2.94 8.45 -2.09
C GLY A 85 1.49 8.21 -1.70
N LEU A 86 1.13 6.95 -1.45
CA LEU A 86 -0.21 6.57 -0.96
C LEU A 86 -0.30 6.64 0.58
N GLY A 87 0.79 7.00 1.26
CA GLY A 87 0.93 6.91 2.71
C GLY A 87 1.39 5.54 3.21
N SER A 88 1.12 5.25 4.48
CA SER A 88 1.56 4.03 5.16
C SER A 88 0.53 2.89 5.00
N PRO A 89 0.93 1.66 4.62
CA PRO A 89 -0.02 0.54 4.53
C PRO A 89 -0.50 0.09 5.91
N ASP A 90 -1.80 -0.20 6.03
CA ASP A 90 -2.38 -0.84 7.20
C ASP A 90 -2.46 -2.36 6.95
N ALA A 91 -1.56 -3.11 7.60
CA ALA A 91 -1.44 -4.55 7.40
C ALA A 91 -2.72 -5.30 7.78
N TRP A 92 -3.44 -4.84 8.80
CA TRP A 92 -4.63 -5.50 9.31
C TRP A 92 -5.80 -5.35 8.35
N ASN A 93 -6.08 -4.12 7.92
CA ASN A 93 -7.17 -3.84 6.98
C ASN A 93 -6.91 -4.54 5.64
N ILE A 94 -5.66 -4.48 5.14
CA ILE A 94 -5.26 -5.18 3.91
C ILE A 94 -5.47 -6.70 4.05
N ALA A 95 -5.07 -7.31 5.17
CA ALA A 95 -5.21 -8.75 5.37
C ALA A 95 -6.69 -9.19 5.40
N GLN A 96 -7.54 -8.40 6.07
CA GLN A 96 -8.98 -8.64 6.15
C GLN A 96 -9.67 -8.53 4.78
N ASP A 97 -9.36 -7.48 4.03
CA ASP A 97 -9.92 -7.25 2.69
C ASP A 97 -9.51 -8.36 1.71
N LEU A 98 -8.24 -8.79 1.76
CA LEU A 98 -7.73 -9.86 0.91
C LEU A 98 -8.30 -11.23 1.27
N ALA A 99 -8.55 -11.46 2.56
CA ALA A 99 -9.14 -12.71 3.01
C ALA A 99 -10.64 -12.79 2.71
N GLY A 100 -11.27 -11.68 2.29
CA GLY A 100 -12.73 -11.58 2.13
C GLY A 100 -13.49 -11.85 3.43
N ILE A 101 -12.80 -11.74 4.58
CA ILE A 101 -13.35 -12.04 5.91
C ILE A 101 -14.21 -10.87 6.38
N VAL A 102 -13.89 -9.65 5.94
CA VAL A 102 -14.68 -8.47 6.22
C VAL A 102 -15.38 -8.03 4.93
N GLY A 103 -16.57 -8.59 4.72
CA GLY A 103 -17.70 -7.74 4.37
C GLY A 103 -18.03 -6.83 5.56
N PRO A 104 -18.77 -5.73 5.36
CA PRO A 104 -18.80 -4.52 6.20
C PRO A 104 -19.08 -4.77 7.70
N PRO A 105 -18.81 -3.75 8.54
CA PRO A 105 -17.77 -3.69 9.57
C PRO A 105 -18.02 -4.60 10.80
N HIS A 106 -17.04 -4.69 11.71
CA HIS A 106 -17.28 -4.96 13.13
C HIS A 106 -16.79 -3.78 13.96
#